data_AF-A0A1F2UE07-F1
#
_entry.id   AF-A0A1F2UE07-F1
#
_cell.length_a   1.000
_cell.length_b   1.000
_cell.length_c   1.000
_cell.angle_alpha   90.00
_cell.angle_beta   90.00
_cell.angle_gamma   90.00
#
_symmetry.space_group_name_H-M   'P 1'
#
loop_
_entity.id
_entity.type
_entity.pdbx_description
1 polymer ?
#
loop_
_entity_poly.entity_id
_entity_poly.type
_entity_poly.pdbx_seq_one_letter_code
_entity_poly.pdbx_strand_id
1 'polypeptide(L)'
;MRVAFGLRAHSGWAALVVVGERHADYIVVDRRRIELVEEVWAKQPYHAAQRLEPEPARHLVSRGIEAARRLALQELRTAVKRERARKNEVAACAVLVANVMPDWSVEEILAVHFRMHKAEGALFRDALAFAANACGLRLVAIPEKLLAMRVEATRSTGVTRRVPKNATALEKPVGPPWGKDQKDAGLAAVLALQED
;
A
#
# COMPACT_ATOMS: atom_id res chain seq x y z
N MET A 1 -11.94 16.09 9.28
CA MET A 1 -10.62 16.63 8.83
C MET A 1 -10.25 16.01 7.49
N ARG A 2 -9.38 16.65 6.71
CA ARG A 2 -8.82 16.06 5.49
C ARG A 2 -7.81 14.98 5.89
N VAL A 3 -7.96 13.78 5.34
CA VAL A 3 -7.10 12.63 5.63
C VAL A 3 -6.63 11.94 4.35
N ALA A 4 -5.48 11.29 4.41
CA ALA A 4 -5.01 10.39 3.36
C ALA A 4 -4.57 9.06 3.96
N PHE A 5 -4.65 8.04 3.12
CA PHE A 5 -4.19 6.70 3.45
C PHE A 5 -2.78 6.51 2.93
N GLY A 6 -1.96 5.78 3.68
CA GLY A 6 -0.66 5.32 3.26
C GLY A 6 -0.57 3.82 3.44
N LEU A 7 -0.07 3.14 2.42
CA LEU A 7 -0.07 1.68 2.33
C LEU A 7 1.32 1.16 2.01
N ARG A 8 1.80 0.22 2.82
CA ARG A 8 3.01 -0.56 2.54
C ARG A 8 2.67 -2.04 2.56
N ALA A 9 2.83 -2.70 1.41
CA ALA A 9 2.54 -4.11 1.25
C ALA A 9 3.72 -5.01 1.65
N HIS A 10 3.35 -6.21 2.07
CA HIS A 10 4.19 -7.40 2.23
C HIS A 10 3.47 -8.59 1.58
N SER A 11 4.09 -9.77 1.61
CA SER A 11 3.46 -11.00 1.12
C SER A 11 2.24 -11.38 1.98
N GLY A 12 1.05 -11.09 1.43
CA GLY A 12 -0.24 -11.45 2.01
C GLY A 12 -0.84 -10.45 3.00
N TRP A 13 -0.21 -9.29 3.25
CA TRP A 13 -0.75 -8.28 4.16
C TRP A 13 -0.18 -6.89 3.86
N ALA A 14 -0.78 -5.84 4.42
CA ALA A 14 -0.24 -4.49 4.35
C ALA A 14 -0.40 -3.70 5.66
N ALA A 15 0.54 -2.79 5.91
CA ALA A 15 0.33 -1.73 6.88
C ALA A 15 -0.50 -0.62 6.22
N LEU A 16 -1.62 -0.26 6.86
CA LEU A 16 -2.45 0.88 6.51
C LEU A 16 -2.32 1.92 7.62
N VAL A 17 -1.91 3.14 7.25
CA VAL A 17 -1.88 4.28 8.16
C VAL A 17 -2.74 5.40 7.57
N VAL A 18 -3.60 5.97 8.41
CA VAL A 18 -4.41 7.14 8.04
C VAL A 18 -3.79 8.35 8.73
N VAL A 19 -3.39 9.33 7.93
CA VAL A 19 -2.86 10.61 8.42
C VAL A 19 -3.88 11.70 8.13
N GLY A 20 -4.13 12.56 9.10
CA GLY A 20 -5.01 13.72 8.98
C GLY A 20 -4.27 15.03 9.19
N GLU A 21 -4.78 16.07 8.55
CA GLU A 21 -4.32 17.43 8.76
C GLU A 21 -4.95 18.05 10.02
N ARG A 22 -4.12 18.61 10.90
CA ARG A 22 -4.56 19.37 12.07
C ARG A 22 -3.70 20.61 12.29
N HIS A 23 -4.32 21.80 12.23
CA HIS A 23 -3.64 23.11 12.36
C HIS A 23 -2.49 23.32 11.37
N ALA A 24 -1.22 23.23 11.78
CA ALA A 24 -0.03 23.30 10.93
C ALA A 24 0.77 21.97 10.89
N ASP A 25 0.21 20.90 11.46
CA ASP A 25 0.85 19.60 11.61
C ASP A 25 0.02 18.46 11.00
N TYR A 26 0.58 17.25 11.08
CA TYR A 26 -0.04 15.99 10.72
C TYR A 26 -0.23 15.12 11.96
N ILE A 27 -1.35 14.41 12.00
CA ILE A 27 -1.64 13.43 13.06
C ILE A 27 -2.02 12.09 12.45
N VAL A 28 -1.69 11.00 13.15
CA VAL A 28 -2.18 9.68 12.79
C VAL A 28 -3.57 9.51 13.38
N VAL A 29 -4.54 9.16 12.54
CA VAL A 29 -5.96 9.01 12.88
C VAL A 29 -6.35 7.53 13.02
N ASP A 30 -5.70 6.68 12.25
CA ASP A 30 -5.88 5.23 12.31
C ASP A 30 -4.60 4.52 11.85
N ARG A 31 -4.41 3.30 12.35
CA ARG A 31 -3.34 2.41 11.94
C ARG A 31 -3.83 0.99 12.04
N ARG A 32 -3.62 0.20 10.98
CA ARG A 32 -3.97 -1.21 10.94
C ARG A 32 -2.97 -2.05 10.18
N ARG A 33 -3.00 -3.34 10.47
CA ARG A 33 -2.56 -4.40 9.58
C ARG A 33 -3.82 -4.92 8.88
N ILE A 34 -3.81 -4.94 7.55
CA ILE A 34 -4.88 -5.51 6.73
C ILE A 34 -4.37 -6.79 6.07
N GLU A 35 -5.15 -7.86 6.11
CA GLU A 35 -4.81 -9.12 5.44
C GLU A 35 -5.27 -9.08 3.98
N LEU A 36 -4.43 -9.57 3.09
CA LEU A 36 -4.64 -9.56 1.63
C LEU A 36 -4.75 -10.97 1.06
N VAL A 37 -4.75 -11.99 1.92
CA VAL A 37 -4.92 -13.40 1.57
C VAL A 37 -5.71 -14.10 2.67
N GLU A 38 -6.47 -15.13 2.30
CA GLU A 38 -7.14 -16.04 3.23
C GLU A 38 -6.38 -17.36 3.37
N GLU A 39 -5.71 -17.80 2.30
CA GLU A 39 -5.00 -19.07 2.23
C GLU A 39 -3.48 -18.88 2.22
N VAL A 40 -2.74 -19.82 2.82
CA VAL A 40 -1.27 -19.72 2.95
C VAL A 40 -0.58 -19.69 1.58
N TRP A 41 -1.03 -20.51 0.63
CA TRP A 41 -0.46 -20.57 -0.73
C TRP A 41 -0.62 -19.23 -1.48
N ALA A 42 -1.67 -18.47 -1.19
CA ALA A 42 -1.97 -17.23 -1.88
C ALA A 42 -1.00 -16.09 -1.50
N LYS A 43 -0.15 -16.27 -0.48
CA LYS A 43 0.97 -15.36 -0.19
C LYS A 43 2.01 -15.37 -1.32
N GLN A 44 2.10 -16.48 -2.04
CA GLN A 44 3.10 -16.73 -3.07
C GLN A 44 2.48 -17.58 -4.21
N PRO A 45 1.51 -17.03 -4.97
CA PRO A 45 0.73 -17.81 -5.92
C PRO A 45 1.56 -18.34 -7.10
N TYR A 46 2.65 -17.66 -7.47
CA TYR A 46 3.57 -18.15 -8.49
C TYR A 46 4.38 -19.34 -7.96
N HIS A 47 4.90 -19.27 -6.72
CA HIS A 47 5.55 -20.43 -6.10
C HIS A 47 4.61 -21.63 -5.95
N ALA A 48 3.37 -21.38 -5.55
CA ALA A 48 2.36 -22.44 -5.45
C ALA A 48 2.06 -23.10 -6.81
N ALA A 49 2.19 -22.35 -7.90
CA ALA A 49 1.93 -22.82 -9.26
C ALA A 49 3.15 -23.47 -9.95
N GLN A 50 4.35 -23.39 -9.38
CA GLN A 50 5.61 -23.73 -10.05
C GLN A 50 5.67 -25.14 -10.66
N ARG A 51 5.00 -26.12 -10.03
CA ARG A 51 5.04 -27.53 -10.43
C ARG A 51 3.75 -28.00 -11.08
N LEU A 52 2.88 -27.07 -11.45
CA LEU A 52 1.63 -27.37 -12.11
C LEU A 52 1.81 -27.34 -13.63
N GLU A 53 0.98 -28.10 -14.33
CA GLU A 53 0.82 -27.96 -15.77
C GLU A 53 0.36 -26.53 -16.14
N PRO A 54 0.61 -26.05 -17.38
CA PRO A 54 0.42 -24.64 -17.74
C PRO A 54 -0.97 -24.07 -17.43
N GLU A 55 -2.04 -24.75 -17.82
CA GLU A 55 -3.41 -24.27 -17.59
C GLU A 55 -3.79 -24.21 -16.09
N PRO A 56 -3.61 -25.28 -15.29
CA PRO A 56 -3.77 -25.20 -13.84
C PRO A 56 -2.90 -24.11 -13.17
N ALA A 57 -1.67 -23.90 -13.65
CA ALA A 57 -0.77 -22.87 -13.14
C ALA A 57 -1.35 -21.46 -13.35
N ARG A 58 -1.82 -21.16 -14.57
CA ARG A 58 -2.48 -19.89 -14.91
C ARG A 58 -3.71 -19.65 -14.03
N HIS A 59 -4.56 -20.67 -13.89
CA HIS A 59 -5.76 -20.56 -13.07
C HIS A 59 -5.40 -20.27 -11.60
N LEU A 60 -4.45 -21.02 -11.02
CA LEU A 60 -4.04 -20.81 -9.63
C LEU A 60 -3.50 -19.38 -9.40
N VAL A 61 -2.67 -18.88 -10.33
CA VAL A 61 -2.15 -17.52 -10.29
C VAL A 61 -3.26 -16.47 -10.40
N SER A 62 -4.16 -16.61 -11.38
CA SER A 62 -5.29 -15.68 -11.56
C SER A 62 -6.16 -15.62 -10.31
N ARG A 63 -6.49 -16.78 -9.75
CA ARG A 63 -7.28 -16.89 -8.52
C ARG A 63 -6.62 -16.18 -7.34
N GLY A 64 -5.29 -16.32 -7.19
CA GLY A 64 -4.53 -15.62 -6.16
C GLY A 64 -4.54 -14.09 -6.34
N ILE A 65 -4.35 -13.61 -7.57
CA ILE A 65 -4.38 -12.17 -7.89
C ILE A 65 -5.78 -11.57 -7.65
N GLU A 66 -6.82 -12.25 -8.11
CA GLU A 66 -8.22 -11.83 -7.93
C GLU A 66 -8.62 -11.81 -6.44
N ALA A 67 -8.22 -12.83 -5.68
CA ALA A 67 -8.44 -12.87 -4.23
C ALA A 67 -7.74 -11.68 -3.54
N ALA A 68 -6.49 -11.39 -3.87
CA ALA A 68 -5.77 -10.26 -3.31
C ALA A 68 -6.44 -8.91 -3.65
N ARG A 69 -6.90 -8.72 -4.90
CA ARG A 69 -7.65 -7.52 -5.31
C ARG A 69 -8.98 -7.38 -4.57
N ARG A 70 -9.74 -8.47 -4.42
CA ARG A 70 -11.01 -8.52 -3.68
C ARG A 70 -10.81 -8.11 -2.22
N LEU A 71 -9.83 -8.72 -1.56
CA LEU A 71 -9.53 -8.47 -0.14
C LEU A 71 -9.01 -7.04 0.07
N ALA A 72 -8.09 -6.56 -0.77
CA ALA A 72 -7.62 -5.18 -0.75
C ALA A 72 -8.79 -4.18 -0.87
N LEU A 73 -9.72 -4.43 -1.81
CA LEU A 73 -10.89 -3.58 -2.02
C LEU A 73 -11.84 -3.59 -0.81
N GLN A 74 -12.08 -4.76 -0.23
CA GLN A 74 -12.92 -4.90 0.97
C GLN A 74 -12.32 -4.13 2.16
N GLU A 75 -11.03 -4.27 2.39
CA GLU A 75 -10.31 -3.59 3.48
C GLU A 75 -10.28 -2.07 3.29
N LEU A 76 -10.00 -1.58 2.07
CA LEU A 76 -10.05 -0.15 1.78
C LEU A 76 -11.45 0.43 1.90
N ARG A 77 -12.50 -0.24 1.38
CA ARG A 77 -13.89 0.21 1.56
C ARG A 77 -14.26 0.32 3.03
N THR A 78 -13.84 -0.66 3.83
CA THR A 78 -14.07 -0.65 5.28
C THR A 78 -13.34 0.51 5.97
N ALA A 79 -12.08 0.76 5.60
CA ALA A 79 -11.31 1.89 6.10
C ALA A 79 -11.95 3.24 5.71
N VAL A 80 -12.32 3.42 4.43
CA VAL A 80 -13.00 4.63 3.94
C VAL A 80 -14.32 4.85 4.68
N LYS A 81 -15.14 3.82 4.85
CA LYS A 81 -16.42 3.92 5.58
C LYS A 81 -16.20 4.38 7.02
N ARG A 82 -15.18 3.87 7.71
CA ARG A 82 -14.87 4.28 9.09
C ARG A 82 -14.44 5.74 9.17
N GLU A 83 -13.59 6.19 8.26
CA GLU A 83 -13.13 7.59 8.26
C GLU A 83 -14.27 8.55 7.92
N ARG A 84 -15.14 8.20 6.97
CA ARG A 84 -16.36 8.98 6.70
C ARG A 84 -17.30 9.02 7.91
N ALA A 85 -17.46 7.92 8.65
CA ALA A 85 -18.26 7.89 9.88
C ALA A 85 -17.67 8.79 10.99
N ARG A 86 -16.34 8.99 10.98
CA ARG A 86 -15.63 9.96 11.84
C ARG A 86 -15.71 11.40 11.32
N LYS A 87 -16.49 11.68 10.26
CA LYS A 87 -16.59 12.97 9.57
C LYS A 87 -15.27 13.44 8.95
N ASN A 88 -14.44 12.49 8.50
CA ASN A 88 -13.22 12.77 7.76
C ASN A 88 -13.47 12.74 6.25
N GLU A 89 -12.77 13.61 5.54
CA GLU A 89 -12.71 13.63 4.08
C GLU A 89 -11.47 12.84 3.66
N VAL A 90 -11.67 11.70 2.99
CA VAL A 90 -10.58 10.87 2.49
C VAL A 90 -10.14 11.40 1.13
N ALA A 91 -9.08 12.20 1.10
CA ALA A 91 -8.65 12.95 -0.08
C ALA A 91 -7.78 12.13 -1.04
N ALA A 92 -6.93 11.25 -0.50
CA ALA A 92 -5.95 10.51 -1.29
C ALA A 92 -5.55 9.19 -0.65
N CYS A 93 -4.91 8.34 -1.45
CA CYS A 93 -4.34 7.07 -1.03
C CYS A 93 -2.96 6.88 -1.67
N ALA A 94 -1.90 6.91 -0.86
CA ALA A 94 -0.57 6.56 -1.30
C ALA A 94 -0.29 5.06 -1.14
N VAL A 95 0.30 4.47 -2.18
CA VAL A 95 0.77 3.09 -2.19
C VAL A 95 2.26 3.09 -2.49
N LEU A 96 3.04 2.42 -1.63
CA LEU A 96 4.45 2.16 -1.92
C LEU A 96 4.54 1.03 -2.96
N VAL A 97 4.91 1.40 -4.18
CA VAL A 97 4.99 0.49 -5.33
C VAL A 97 6.42 -0.03 -5.53
N ALA A 98 6.52 -1.16 -6.23
CA ALA A 98 7.80 -1.69 -6.69
C ALA A 98 8.21 -1.04 -8.03
N ASN A 99 9.35 -1.45 -8.57
CA ASN A 99 9.69 -1.13 -9.95
C ASN A 99 8.63 -1.71 -10.90
N VAL A 100 8.46 -1.07 -12.05
CA VAL A 100 7.55 -1.54 -13.11
C VAL A 100 7.83 -3.01 -13.43
N MET A 101 6.75 -3.80 -13.42
CA MET A 101 6.79 -5.21 -13.81
C MET A 101 6.87 -5.32 -15.33
N PRO A 102 7.82 -6.09 -15.87
CA PRO A 102 7.78 -6.50 -17.27
C PRO A 102 6.50 -7.31 -17.55
N ASP A 103 6.02 -7.27 -18.78
CA ASP A 103 4.82 -7.97 -19.22
C ASP A 103 5.12 -9.44 -19.54
N TRP A 104 5.57 -10.18 -18.52
CA TRP A 104 5.83 -11.62 -18.64
C TRP A 104 4.55 -12.42 -18.46
N SER A 105 4.36 -13.43 -19.31
CA SER A 105 3.37 -14.48 -19.12
C SER A 105 3.62 -15.27 -17.83
N VAL A 106 2.61 -16.03 -17.40
CA VAL A 106 2.74 -16.93 -16.23
C VAL A 106 3.88 -17.91 -16.46
N GLU A 107 4.00 -18.49 -17.65
CA GLU A 107 5.06 -19.42 -18.02
C GLU A 107 6.44 -18.77 -17.93
N GLU A 108 6.61 -17.56 -18.46
CA GLU A 108 7.88 -16.84 -18.38
C GLU A 108 8.26 -16.50 -16.96
N ILE A 109 7.28 -16.21 -16.08
CA ILE A 109 7.51 -15.99 -14.66
C ILE A 109 7.94 -17.30 -13.98
N LEU A 110 7.22 -18.39 -14.22
CA LEU A 110 7.49 -19.69 -13.60
C LEU A 110 8.81 -20.33 -14.07
N ALA A 111 9.25 -20.02 -15.29
CA ALA A 111 10.50 -20.52 -15.85
C ALA A 111 11.75 -20.04 -15.10
N VAL A 112 11.69 -18.92 -14.36
CA VAL A 112 12.84 -18.34 -13.66
C VAL A 112 12.45 -17.92 -12.26
N HIS A 113 13.03 -18.55 -11.25
CA HIS A 113 12.71 -18.33 -9.84
C HIS A 113 12.79 -16.83 -9.41
N PHE A 114 13.78 -16.10 -9.91
CA PHE A 114 13.90 -14.66 -9.67
C PHE A 114 12.68 -13.85 -10.18
N ARG A 115 12.08 -14.26 -11.31
CA ARG A 115 10.88 -13.58 -11.86
C ARG A 115 9.67 -13.81 -10.98
N MET A 116 9.56 -14.99 -10.35
CA MET A 116 8.50 -15.30 -9.38
C MET A 116 8.57 -14.36 -8.18
N HIS A 117 9.75 -14.18 -7.58
CA HIS A 117 9.93 -13.19 -6.49
C HIS A 117 9.57 -11.77 -6.92
N LYS A 118 9.94 -11.38 -8.15
CA LYS A 118 9.60 -10.06 -8.67
C LYS A 118 8.08 -9.87 -8.82
N ALA A 119 7.41 -10.85 -9.41
CA ALA A 119 5.96 -10.82 -9.62
C ALA A 119 5.19 -10.80 -8.30
N GLU A 120 5.59 -11.62 -7.33
CA GLU A 120 4.95 -11.65 -6.00
C GLU A 120 5.22 -10.37 -5.20
N GLY A 121 6.41 -9.78 -5.34
CA GLY A 121 6.74 -8.51 -4.73
C GLY A 121 5.89 -7.34 -5.24
N ALA A 122 5.42 -7.41 -6.50
CA ALA A 122 4.52 -6.42 -7.11
C ALA A 122 3.05 -6.70 -6.81
N LEU A 123 2.63 -7.98 -6.78
CA LEU A 123 1.24 -8.42 -6.72
C LEU A 123 0.39 -7.67 -5.68
N PHE A 124 0.82 -7.65 -4.42
CA PHE A 124 0.04 -7.03 -3.35
C PHE A 124 0.02 -5.50 -3.43
N ARG A 125 1.08 -4.89 -3.99
CA ARG A 125 1.14 -3.44 -4.22
C ARG A 125 0.16 -3.05 -5.32
N ASP A 126 0.11 -3.83 -6.39
CA ASP A 126 -0.82 -3.63 -7.50
C ASP A 126 -2.27 -3.87 -7.07
N ALA A 127 -2.51 -4.85 -6.19
CA ALA A 127 -3.83 -5.09 -5.61
C ALA A 127 -4.33 -3.89 -4.78
N LEU A 128 -3.45 -3.26 -3.99
CA LEU A 128 -3.77 -2.05 -3.22
C LEU A 128 -3.99 -0.83 -4.11
N ALA A 129 -3.16 -0.64 -5.15
CA ALA A 129 -3.35 0.42 -6.14
C ALA A 129 -4.68 0.27 -6.89
N PHE A 130 -5.01 -0.95 -7.30
CA PHE A 130 -6.32 -1.29 -7.87
C PHE A 130 -7.45 -0.93 -6.91
N ALA A 131 -7.35 -1.34 -5.64
CA ALA A 131 -8.36 -1.06 -4.63
C ALA A 131 -8.55 0.43 -4.35
N ALA A 132 -7.47 1.22 -4.36
CA ALA A 132 -7.54 2.69 -4.22
C ALA A 132 -8.35 3.33 -5.35
N ASN A 133 -8.03 2.97 -6.60
CA ASN A 133 -8.76 3.46 -7.78
C ASN A 133 -10.23 3.01 -7.77
N ALA A 134 -10.51 1.75 -7.44
CA ALA A 134 -11.88 1.23 -7.34
C ALA A 134 -12.69 1.83 -6.17
N CYS A 135 -12.03 2.41 -5.16
CA CYS A 135 -12.66 3.22 -4.12
C CYS A 135 -12.89 4.68 -4.53
N GLY A 136 -12.46 5.07 -5.74
CA GLY A 136 -12.53 6.47 -6.22
C GLY A 136 -11.55 7.39 -5.48
N LEU A 137 -10.48 6.85 -4.89
CA LEU A 137 -9.46 7.64 -4.21
C LEU A 137 -8.40 8.07 -5.22
N ARG A 138 -7.89 9.30 -5.09
CA ARG A 138 -6.72 9.74 -5.83
C ARG A 138 -5.50 8.91 -5.40
N LEU A 139 -5.02 8.07 -6.31
CA LEU A 139 -3.87 7.21 -6.09
C LEU A 139 -2.56 8.01 -6.24
N VAL A 140 -1.71 7.96 -5.21
CA VAL A 140 -0.34 8.49 -5.24
C VAL A 140 0.64 7.31 -5.19
N ALA A 141 1.09 6.84 -6.35
CA ALA A 141 2.03 5.73 -6.44
C ALA A 141 3.46 6.22 -6.20
N ILE A 142 4.10 5.73 -5.13
CA ILE A 142 5.44 6.15 -4.73
C ILE A 142 6.37 4.94 -4.82
N PRO A 143 7.40 4.95 -5.70
CA PRO A 143 8.42 3.92 -5.67
C PRO A 143 9.08 3.90 -4.29
N GLU A 144 9.06 2.74 -3.61
CA GLU A 144 9.48 2.64 -2.20
C GLU A 144 10.89 3.21 -1.96
N LYS A 145 11.80 3.00 -2.92
CA LYS A 145 13.18 3.50 -2.86
C LYS A 145 13.30 5.03 -2.91
N LEU A 146 12.28 5.72 -3.42
CA LEU A 146 12.25 7.17 -3.56
C LEU A 146 11.53 7.87 -2.41
N LEU A 147 10.93 7.13 -1.47
CA LEU A 147 10.15 7.70 -0.37
C LEU A 147 10.95 8.73 0.42
N ALA A 148 12.15 8.37 0.89
CA ALA A 148 13.00 9.26 1.69
C ALA A 148 13.39 10.54 0.92
N MET A 149 13.76 10.39 -0.36
CA MET A 149 14.11 11.52 -1.23
C MET A 149 12.92 12.46 -1.44
N ARG A 150 11.71 11.93 -1.67
CA ARG A 150 10.49 12.73 -1.83
C ARG A 150 10.10 13.47 -0.56
N VAL A 151 10.23 12.83 0.60
CA VAL A 151 9.99 13.48 1.91
C VAL A 151 10.93 14.67 2.08
N GLU A 152 12.21 14.52 1.78
CA GLU A 152 13.16 15.62 1.92
C GLU A 152 12.89 16.75 0.90
N ALA A 153 12.66 16.43 -0.36
CA ALA A 153 12.33 17.42 -1.39
C ALA A 153 11.06 18.24 -1.04
N THR A 154 10.04 17.58 -0.49
CA THR A 154 8.80 18.24 -0.04
C THR A 154 9.05 19.16 1.16
N ARG A 155 10.05 18.86 2.00
CA ARG A 155 10.42 19.74 3.12
C ARG A 155 11.17 20.99 2.66
N SER A 156 11.96 20.90 1.60
CA SER A 156 12.76 22.02 1.08
C SER A 156 11.95 23.05 0.29
N THR A 157 10.77 22.69 -0.19
CA THR A 157 9.93 23.55 -1.06
C THR A 157 9.06 24.56 -0.32
N GLY A 158 9.23 24.72 1.00
CA GLY A 158 8.52 25.75 1.77
C GLY A 158 7.01 25.52 1.86
N VAL A 159 6.58 24.25 1.88
CA VAL A 159 5.17 23.88 1.91
C VAL A 159 4.47 24.46 3.15
N THR A 160 3.20 24.84 2.97
CA THR A 160 2.34 25.51 3.96
C THR A 160 2.21 24.74 5.29
N ARG A 161 2.50 23.44 5.32
CA ARG A 161 2.38 22.55 6.48
C ARG A 161 3.70 21.82 6.76
N ARG A 162 4.05 21.66 8.04
CA ARG A 162 5.34 21.08 8.43
C ARG A 162 5.33 19.57 8.19
N VAL A 163 5.89 19.12 7.07
CA VAL A 163 6.16 17.69 6.82
C VAL A 163 7.15 17.19 7.88
N PRO A 164 6.83 16.13 8.65
CA PRO A 164 7.70 15.64 9.71
C PRO A 164 9.03 15.14 9.13
N LYS A 165 10.16 15.48 9.79
CA LYS A 165 11.51 15.02 9.41
C LYS A 165 11.62 13.49 9.39
N ASN A 166 10.90 12.84 10.30
CA ASN A 166 10.83 11.40 10.41
C ASN A 166 9.45 11.00 10.95
N ALA A 167 9.06 9.76 10.68
CA ALA A 167 7.80 9.20 11.17
C ALA A 167 7.73 9.08 12.70
N THR A 168 8.81 9.35 13.43
CA THR A 168 8.83 9.36 14.90
C THR A 168 8.12 10.57 15.50
N ALA A 169 7.99 11.66 14.74
CA ALA A 169 7.10 12.75 15.12
C ALA A 169 5.60 12.33 15.09
N LEU A 170 5.26 11.31 14.30
CA LEU A 170 3.92 10.74 14.19
C LEU A 170 3.63 9.66 15.26
N GLU A 171 4.65 9.20 16.01
CA GLU A 171 4.57 8.07 16.97
C GLU A 171 3.82 8.40 18.25
N LYS A 172 4.12 9.55 18.86
CA LYS A 172 3.81 9.85 20.26
C LYS A 172 2.33 9.63 20.66
N PRO A 173 1.32 9.86 19.81
CA PRO A 173 -0.08 9.66 20.18
C PRO A 173 -0.66 8.25 19.87
N VAL A 174 0.09 7.32 19.24
CA VAL A 174 -0.50 6.10 18.62
C VAL A 174 -0.12 4.79 19.32
N GLY A 175 0.93 4.77 20.14
CA GLY A 175 1.45 3.55 20.80
C GLY A 175 1.99 2.50 19.82
N PRO A 176 2.44 1.31 20.27
CA PRO A 176 2.90 0.23 19.38
C PRO A 176 1.73 -0.52 18.69
N PRO A 177 1.97 -1.20 17.55
CA PRO A 177 3.23 -1.30 16.81
C PRO A 177 3.47 -0.08 15.90
N TRP A 178 4.69 0.47 15.92
CA TRP A 178 5.13 1.54 15.03
C TRP A 178 6.52 1.25 14.45
N GLY A 179 6.60 0.10 13.77
CA GLY A 179 7.80 -0.34 13.09
C GLY A 179 8.00 0.37 11.75
N LYS A 180 9.00 -0.09 10.98
CA LYS A 180 9.33 0.45 9.65
C LYS A 180 8.11 0.56 8.74
N ASP A 181 7.20 -0.41 8.79
CA ASP A 181 6.05 -0.45 7.90
C ASP A 181 5.06 0.68 8.13
N GLN A 182 4.74 0.93 9.40
CA GLN A 182 3.87 2.04 9.78
C GLN A 182 4.53 3.38 9.51
N LYS A 183 5.84 3.47 9.74
CA LYS A 183 6.62 4.69 9.48
C LYS A 183 6.57 5.09 8.01
N ASP A 184 6.89 4.15 7.14
CA ASP A 184 6.92 4.38 5.69
C ASP A 184 5.51 4.67 5.15
N ALA A 185 4.51 3.90 5.58
CA ALA A 185 3.11 4.13 5.23
C ALA A 185 2.63 5.53 5.70
N GLY A 186 2.96 5.93 6.92
CA GLY A 186 2.61 7.26 7.45
C GLY A 186 3.25 8.39 6.65
N LEU A 187 4.53 8.28 6.28
CA LEU A 187 5.21 9.27 5.43
C LEU A 187 4.58 9.33 4.03
N ALA A 188 4.23 8.19 3.45
CA ALA A 188 3.52 8.13 2.17
C ALA A 188 2.17 8.85 2.23
N ALA A 189 1.40 8.66 3.32
CA ALA A 189 0.14 9.36 3.54
C ALA A 189 0.33 10.89 3.66
N VAL A 190 1.39 11.34 4.34
CA VAL A 190 1.72 12.77 4.41
C VAL A 190 1.99 13.33 3.02
N LEU A 191 2.80 12.65 2.20
CA LEU A 191 3.07 13.09 0.82
C LEU A 191 1.79 13.18 -0.02
N ALA A 192 0.88 12.23 0.15
CA ALA A 192 -0.40 12.23 -0.57
C ALA A 192 -1.28 13.45 -0.24
N LEU A 193 -1.14 14.02 0.95
CA LEU A 193 -1.84 15.25 1.35
C LEU A 193 -1.20 16.52 0.76
N GLN A 194 0.01 16.44 0.21
CA GLN A 194 0.74 17.59 -0.36
C GLN A 194 0.64 17.70 -1.86
N GLU A 195 0.45 16.58 -2.55
CA GLU A 195 0.09 16.57 -3.96
C GLU A 195 -1.42 16.89 -4.01
N ASP A 196 -1.81 18.12 -4.34
CA ASP A 196 -3.20 18.51 -4.67
C ASP A 196 -3.42 18.49 -6.18
#